data_AF-A0A2Z4UDQ2-F1
#
_entry.id   AF-A0A2Z4UDQ2-F1
#
_cell.length_a   1.000
_cell.length_b   1.000
_cell.length_c   1.000
_cell.angle_alpha   90.00
_cell.angle_beta   90.00
_cell.angle_gamma   90.00
#
_symmetry.space_group_name_H-M   'P 1'
#
loop_
_entity.id
_entity.type
_entity.pdbx_description
1 polymer ?
#
loop_
_entity_poly.entity_id
_entity_poly.type
_entity_poly.pdbx_seq_one_letter_code
_entity_poly.pdbx_strand_id
1 'polypeptide(L)'
;MRLGGESDPRNKSLMKMFNLINIGERAGSGVPNIFNVWNDEGFVEPEIEERFDPDRTILTLSFAKKATKKSDEKKRRKKVTEKK
;
A
#
# COMPACT_ATOMS: atom_id res chain seq x y z
N MET A 1 -8.41 -2.21 -7.24
CA MET A 1 -8.18 -0.95 -6.53
C MET A 1 -8.74 -1.14 -5.13
N ARG A 2 -7.93 -0.99 -4.06
CA ARG A 2 -8.49 -1.03 -2.70
C ARG A 2 -9.47 0.14 -2.59
N LEU A 3 -10.72 -0.15 -2.21
CA LEU A 3 -11.68 0.90 -1.92
C LEU A 3 -11.19 1.63 -0.67
N GLY A 4 -11.28 2.97 -0.68
CA GLY A 4 -11.14 3.72 0.56
C GLY A 4 -12.20 3.21 1.52
N GLY A 5 -11.88 3.14 2.81
CA GLY A 5 -12.88 2.85 3.83
C GLY A 5 -14.00 3.90 3.85
N GLU A 6 -14.82 3.88 4.90
CA GLU A 6 -15.86 4.89 5.04
C GLU A 6 -15.26 6.29 5.15
N SER A 7 -15.69 7.21 4.28
CA SER A 7 -15.22 8.60 4.25
C SER A 7 -15.84 9.46 5.37
N ASP A 8 -15.81 8.97 6.62
CA ASP A 8 -16.24 9.70 7.81
C ASP A 8 -15.03 10.04 8.71
N PRO A 9 -14.49 11.27 8.62
CA PRO A 9 -13.32 11.63 9.40
C PRO A 9 -13.67 11.86 10.87
N ARG A 10 -12.79 11.39 11.77
CA ARG A 10 -12.89 11.64 13.23
C ARG A 10 -13.03 13.12 13.58
N ASN A 11 -12.41 14.02 12.81
CA ASN A 11 -12.53 15.47 13.00
C ASN A 11 -12.78 16.18 11.65
N LYS A 12 -14.06 16.49 11.40
CA LYS A 12 -14.52 17.18 10.18
C LYS A 12 -13.95 18.59 10.04
N SER A 13 -13.80 19.32 11.15
CA SER A 13 -13.25 20.68 11.14
C SER A 13 -11.76 20.70 10.77
N LEU A 14 -10.99 19.74 11.30
CA LEU A 14 -9.57 19.59 10.96
C LEU A 14 -9.38 19.25 9.47
N MET A 15 -10.19 18.33 8.93
CA MET A 15 -10.21 18.03 7.50
C MET A 15 -10.53 19.27 6.66
N LYS A 16 -11.56 20.05 7.07
CA LYS A 16 -11.91 21.31 6.39
C LYS A 16 -10.77 22.33 6.44
N MET A 17 -10.06 22.43 7.56
CA MET A 17 -8.91 23.33 7.71
C MET A 17 -7.79 22.97 6.72
N PHE A 18 -7.41 21.70 6.61
CA PHE A 18 -6.40 21.27 5.63
C PHE A 18 -6.86 21.54 4.18
N ASN A 19 -8.12 21.26 3.86
CA ASN A 19 -8.68 21.56 2.55
C ASN A 19 -8.61 23.06 2.19
N LEU A 20 -8.84 23.96 3.15
CA LEU A 20 -8.79 25.42 2.92
C LEU A 20 -7.39 25.92 2.56
N ILE A 21 -6.34 25.22 2.99
CA ILE A 21 -4.95 25.50 2.62
C ILE A 21 -4.44 24.60 1.49
N ASN A 22 -5.36 23.95 0.75
CA ASN A 22 -5.08 23.02 -0.34
C ASN A 22 -4.16 21.84 0.05
N ILE A 23 -4.23 21.40 1.32
CA ILE A 23 -3.55 20.21 1.82
C ILE A 23 -4.59 19.09 1.95
N GLY A 24 -4.26 17.92 1.40
CA GLY A 24 -5.17 16.79 1.34
C GLY A 24 -6.11 16.84 0.13
N GLU A 25 -6.49 15.65 -0.36
CA GLU A 25 -7.47 15.50 -1.42
C GLU A 25 -8.89 15.38 -0.83
N ARG A 26 -9.83 14.77 -1.56
CA ARG A 26 -11.16 14.43 -1.05
C ARG A 26 -11.08 13.37 0.04
N ALA A 27 -12.01 13.42 0.99
CA ALA A 27 -12.14 12.40 2.03
C ALA A 27 -12.25 11.00 1.40
N GLY A 28 -11.37 10.09 1.81
CA GLY A 28 -11.36 8.68 1.37
C GLY A 28 -10.44 8.34 0.19
N SER A 29 -9.82 9.31 -0.50
CA SER A 29 -8.91 8.99 -1.62
C SER A 29 -7.47 8.69 -1.19
N GLY A 30 -7.04 9.19 -0.03
CA GLY A 30 -5.66 9.08 0.43
C GLY A 30 -5.15 7.64 0.59
N VAL A 31 -5.92 6.77 1.26
CA VAL A 31 -5.51 5.37 1.48
C VAL A 31 -5.38 4.61 0.14
N PRO A 32 -6.39 4.61 -0.75
CA PRO A 32 -6.22 4.03 -2.09
C PRO A 32 -5.01 4.56 -2.85
N ASN A 33 -4.74 5.87 -2.77
CA ASN A 33 -3.61 6.49 -3.45
C ASN A 33 -2.26 5.94 -2.95
N ILE A 34 -2.08 5.83 -1.62
CA ILE A 34 -0.86 5.26 -1.01
C ILE A 34 -0.61 3.84 -1.53
N PHE A 35 -1.64 2.99 -1.55
CA PHE A 35 -1.50 1.60 -2.03
C PHE A 35 -1.19 1.53 -3.52
N ASN A 36 -1.81 2.39 -4.33
CA ASN A 36 -1.55 2.45 -5.77
C ASN A 36 -0.10 2.87 -6.03
N VAL A 37 0.38 3.96 -5.41
CA VAL A 37 1.77 4.42 -5.55
C VAL A 37 2.77 3.33 -5.16
N TRP A 38 2.54 2.64 -4.04
CA TRP A 38 3.42 1.54 -3.62
C TRP A 38 3.44 0.38 -4.62
N ASN A 39 2.28 0.05 -5.17
CA ASN A 39 2.18 -0.99 -6.18
C ASN A 39 2.88 -0.61 -7.50
N ASP A 40 2.70 0.63 -7.94
CA ASP A 40 3.24 1.16 -9.20
C ASP A 40 4.77 1.28 -9.13
N GLU A 41 5.29 1.66 -7.97
CA GLU A 41 6.73 1.61 -7.68
C GLU A 41 7.27 0.18 -7.52
N GLY A 42 6.41 -0.83 -7.50
CA GLY A 42 6.81 -2.23 -7.33
C GLY A 42 7.37 -2.55 -5.94
N PHE A 43 6.97 -1.77 -4.92
CA PHE A 43 7.30 -2.03 -3.52
C PHE A 43 6.35 -3.03 -2.87
N VAL A 44 6.77 -3.64 -1.76
CA VAL A 44 5.93 -4.53 -0.94
C VAL A 44 4.67 -3.78 -0.51
N GLU A 45 3.51 -4.43 -0.60
CA GLU A 45 2.23 -3.79 -0.31
C GLU A 45 2.19 -3.23 1.13
N PRO A 46 1.67 -2.01 1.36
CA PRO A 46 1.52 -1.45 2.70
C PRO A 46 0.66 -2.32 3.63
N GLU A 47 0.97 -2.28 4.92
CA GLU A 47 0.22 -3.01 5.95
C GLU A 47 -0.54 -2.01 6.83
N ILE A 48 -1.83 -2.27 7.06
CA ILE A 48 -2.67 -1.52 7.98
C ILE A 48 -3.08 -2.45 9.10
N GLU A 49 -2.81 -2.08 10.34
CA GLU A 49 -3.24 -2.80 11.53
C GLU A 49 -3.93 -1.86 12.53
N GLU A 50 -4.91 -2.40 13.25
CA GLU A 50 -5.57 -1.75 14.38
C GLU A 50 -5.18 -2.51 15.64
N ARG A 51 -4.63 -1.79 16.62
CA ARG A 51 -4.33 -2.29 17.96
C ARG A 51 -5.28 -1.65 18.93
N PHE A 52 -5.75 -2.44 19.88
CA PHE A 52 -6.60 -1.98 20.97
C PHE A 52 -5.77 -1.98 22.27
N ASP A 53 -6.18 -1.18 23.26
CA ASP A 53 -5.53 -1.07 24.57
C ASP A 53 -4.03 -0.69 24.56
N PRO A 54 -3.66 0.55 24.13
CA PRO A 54 -4.54 1.63 23.70
C PRO A 54 -4.84 1.60 22.20
N ASP A 55 -5.95 2.21 21.80
CA ASP A 55 -6.38 2.32 20.41
C ASP A 55 -5.32 2.99 19.53
N ARG A 56 -4.83 2.25 18.53
CA ARG A 56 -3.87 2.72 17.54
C ARG A 56 -4.17 2.12 16.18
N THR A 57 -4.17 2.96 15.15
CA THR A 57 -4.10 2.51 13.75
C THR A 57 -2.67 2.74 13.26
N ILE A 58 -2.02 1.70 12.75
CA ILE A 58 -0.64 1.76 12.25
C ILE A 58 -0.67 1.42 10.76
N LEU A 59 -0.08 2.30 9.96
CA LEU A 59 0.18 2.10 8.53
C LEU A 59 1.68 1.95 8.31
N THR A 60 2.12 0.75 7.91
CA THR A 60 3.52 0.43 7.66
C THR A 60 3.81 0.46 6.16
N LEU A 61 4.83 1.23 5.77
CA LEU A 61 5.24 1.46 4.38
C LEU A 61 6.67 0.95 4.16
N SER A 62 6.83 -0.18 3.47
CA SER A 62 8.14 -0.77 3.19
C SER A 62 8.66 -0.34 1.83
N PHE A 63 9.92 0.09 1.75
CA PHE A 63 10.60 0.39 0.48
C PHE A 63 11.23 -0.86 -0.18
N ALA A 64 11.02 -2.05 0.38
CA ALA A 64 11.50 -3.28 -0.22
C ALA A 64 10.78 -3.53 -1.56
N LYS A 65 11.52 -3.89 -2.61
CA LYS A 65 10.92 -4.29 -3.90
C LYS A 65 10.24 -5.65 -3.78
N LYS A 66 9.13 -5.85 -4.49
CA LYS A 66 8.47 -7.16 -4.59
C LYS A 66 9.44 -8.16 -5.21
N ALA A 67 9.61 -9.32 -4.57
CA ALA A 67 10.41 -10.41 -5.15
C ALA A 67 9.73 -10.88 -6.45
N THR A 68 10.39 -10.68 -7.59
CA THR A 68 9.88 -11.15 -8.88
C THR A 68 10.06 -12.66 -8.95
N LYS A 69 8.96 -13.42 -8.86
CA LYS A 69 8.97 -14.90 -9.00
C LYS A 69 9.35 -15.42 -10.41
N LYS A 70 10.00 -14.61 -11.27
CA LYS A 70 10.23 -14.92 -12.70
C LYS A 70 11.67 -15.33 -13.08
N SER A 71 12.60 -15.46 -12.14
CA SER A 71 13.98 -15.90 -12.45
C SER A 71 14.26 -17.38 -12.12
N ASP A 72 13.51 -18.03 -11.24
CA ASP A 72 13.79 -19.43 -10.86
C ASP A 72 13.24 -20.47 -11.85
N GLU A 73 12.16 -20.16 -12.56
CA GLU A 73 11.58 -21.11 -13.53
C GLU A 73 12.45 -21.29 -14.78
N LYS A 74 13.16 -20.23 -15.20
CA LYS A 74 14.07 -20.27 -16.36
C LYS A 74 15.40 -20.97 -16.03
N LYS A 75 15.84 -20.91 -14.76
CA LYS A 75 17.04 -21.64 -14.28
C LYS A 75 16.74 -23.14 -14.06
N ARG A 76 15.50 -23.49 -13.68
CA ARG A 76 15.07 -24.89 -13.52
C ARG A 76 14.84 -25.62 -14.85
N ARG A 77 14.38 -24.93 -15.90
CA ARG A 77 14.23 -25.53 -17.25
C ARG A 77 15.55 -25.82 -17.97
N LYS A 78 16.60 -25.01 -17.81
CA LYS A 78 17.91 -25.28 -18.45
C LYS A 78 18.65 -26.49 -17.88
N LYS A 79 18.49 -26.78 -16.57
CA LYS A 79 19.12 -27.95 -15.93
C LYS A 79 18.53 -29.31 -16.35
N VAL A 80 17.34 -29.34 -16.94
CA VAL A 80 16.68 -30.58 -17.39
C VAL A 80 17.04 -30.91 -18.85
N THR A 81 17.39 -29.92 -19.67
CA THR A 81 17.78 -30.13 -21.07
C THR A 81 19.26 -30.46 -21.29
N GLU A 82 20.15 -30.22 -20.32
CA GLU A 82 21.58 -30.60 -20.41
C GLU A 82 21.88 -32.01 -19.86
N LYS A 83 20.86 -32.76 -19.44
CA LYS A 83 20.98 -34.12 -18.89
C LYS A 83 20.34 -35.21 -19.77
N LYS A 84 20.10 -34.91 -21.04
CA LYS A 84 19.60 -35.90 -22.00
C LYS A 84 20.50 -35.97 -23.23
#